data_AF-A0AAW1P372-F1
#
_entry.id   AF-A0AAW1P372-F1
#
_cell.length_a   1.000
_cell.length_b   1.000
_cell.length_c   1.000
_cell.angle_alpha   90.00
_cell.angle_beta   90.00
_cell.angle_gamma   90.00
#
_symmetry.space_group_name_H-M   'P 1'
#
loop_
_entity.id
_entity.type
_entity.pdbx_description
1 polymer ?
#
loop_
_entity_poly.entity_id
_entity_poly.type
_entity_poly.pdbx_seq_one_letter_code
_entity_poly.pdbx_strand_id
1 'polypeptide(L)'
;MGTDSSTDEDVVEGSKLGRREYWESTYKKELVNLQQHGDLGEVWFGQDVMQTMVSFIDDMLKARHGSEAATRQILDVGTGNALLLLELARLGYQKLTGTDYSQASIALAGAIVQQQEQLGIRLVQDDLLHTQLTDRFAVVTDKGTLDAVGLSAEALVNRRLYREASTDLSSNYLNSQSAAGDY
;
A
#
# COMPACT_ATOMS: atom_id res chain seq x y z
N MET A 1 8.72 50.22 19.68
CA MET A 1 7.39 49.60 19.47
C MET A 1 7.66 48.22 18.91
N GLY A 2 7.42 47.20 19.73
CA GLY A 2 7.79 45.82 19.42
C GLY A 2 6.96 45.28 18.26
N THR A 3 7.65 44.59 17.37
CA THR A 3 7.09 43.70 16.34
C THR A 3 6.46 42.51 17.03
N ASP A 4 5.15 42.29 16.84
CA ASP A 4 4.56 40.99 17.12
C ASP A 4 4.16 40.36 15.78
N SER A 5 5.02 39.42 15.37
CA SER A 5 4.80 38.53 14.24
C SER A 5 4.21 37.23 14.81
N SER A 6 2.88 37.14 14.87
CA SER A 6 2.21 35.86 15.08
C SER A 6 1.87 35.26 13.72
N THR A 7 2.83 34.56 13.12
CA THR A 7 2.49 33.52 12.15
C THR A 7 1.91 32.36 12.94
N ASP A 8 0.59 32.37 13.12
CA ASP A 8 -0.16 31.15 13.37
C ASP A 8 0.02 30.28 12.12
N GLU A 9 1.07 29.46 12.11
CA GLU A 9 1.10 28.29 11.24
C GLU A 9 -0.04 27.39 11.72
N ASP A 10 -1.15 27.40 10.95
CA ASP A 10 -2.31 26.55 11.14
C ASP A 10 -1.87 25.11 11.44
N VAL A 11 -1.89 24.72 12.72
CA VAL A 11 -1.77 23.32 13.11
C VAL A 11 -3.04 22.64 12.63
N VAL A 12 -2.99 22.09 11.42
CA VAL A 12 -4.10 21.33 10.85
C VAL A 12 -4.28 20.10 11.73
N GLU A 13 -5.31 20.12 12.58
CA GLU A 13 -5.66 18.98 13.41
C GLU A 13 -5.99 17.80 12.46
N GLY A 14 -5.09 16.82 12.40
CA GLY A 14 -5.17 15.71 11.46
C GLY A 14 -6.50 14.94 11.59
N SER A 15 -6.99 14.40 10.47
CA SER A 15 -8.22 13.61 10.47
C SER A 15 -8.02 12.28 11.18
N LYS A 16 -9.10 11.70 11.72
CA LYS A 16 -9.07 10.35 12.30
C LYS A 16 -8.49 9.30 11.34
N LEU A 17 -8.70 9.49 10.04
CA LEU A 17 -8.23 8.59 8.98
C LEU A 17 -6.72 8.70 8.72
N GLY A 18 -6.07 9.74 9.23
CA GLY A 18 -4.60 9.87 9.22
C GLY A 18 -3.92 9.31 10.48
N ARG A 19 -4.67 8.69 11.40
CA ARG A 19 -4.15 8.16 12.66
C ARG A 19 -3.98 6.65 12.62
N ARG A 20 -2.80 6.18 13.00
CA ARG A 20 -2.48 4.75 13.13
C ARG A 20 -3.45 4.02 14.04
N GLU A 21 -3.84 4.62 15.17
CA GLU A 21 -4.71 4.00 16.16
C GLU A 21 -6.11 3.71 15.62
N TYR A 22 -6.60 4.57 14.71
CA TYR A 22 -7.89 4.36 14.05
C TYR A 22 -7.85 3.09 13.21
N TRP A 23 -6.86 2.95 12.35
CA TRP A 23 -6.69 1.81 11.46
C TRP A 23 -6.42 0.51 12.22
N GLU A 24 -5.51 0.54 13.19
CA GLU A 24 -5.25 -0.60 14.08
C GLU A 24 -6.55 -1.09 14.76
N SER A 25 -7.40 -0.16 15.21
CA SER A 25 -8.70 -0.50 15.81
C SER A 25 -9.72 -1.03 14.81
N THR A 26 -9.75 -0.49 13.59
CA THR A 26 -10.62 -0.95 12.50
C THR A 26 -10.27 -2.38 12.12
N TYR A 27 -9.01 -2.68 11.84
CA TYR A 27 -8.60 -4.02 11.42
C TYR A 27 -8.79 -5.08 12.53
N LYS A 28 -8.66 -4.71 13.81
CA LYS A 28 -9.01 -5.62 14.93
C LYS A 28 -10.49 -5.99 14.90
N LYS A 29 -11.37 -5.04 14.61
CA LYS A 29 -12.82 -5.30 14.50
C LYS A 29 -13.12 -6.16 13.28
N GLU A 30 -12.52 -5.85 12.14
CA GLU A 30 -12.69 -6.64 10.92
C GLU A 30 -12.20 -8.08 11.08
N LEU A 31 -11.09 -8.30 11.79
CA LEU A 31 -10.62 -9.65 12.09
C LEU A 31 -11.62 -10.44 12.95
N VAL A 32 -12.25 -9.79 13.93
CA VAL A 32 -13.33 -10.43 14.71
C VAL A 32 -14.53 -10.74 13.82
N ASN A 33 -14.92 -9.81 12.95
CA ASN A 33 -16.04 -10.01 12.01
C ASN A 33 -15.75 -11.15 11.03
N LEU A 34 -14.52 -11.26 10.53
CA LEU A 34 -14.09 -12.37 9.67
C LEU A 34 -14.28 -13.70 10.40
N GLN A 35 -13.82 -13.81 11.64
CA GLN A 35 -13.91 -15.04 12.43
C GLN A 35 -15.35 -15.43 12.77
N GLN A 36 -16.21 -14.44 13.02
CA GLN A 36 -17.60 -14.68 13.48
C GLN A 36 -18.60 -14.79 12.32
N HIS A 37 -18.35 -14.12 11.21
CA HIS A 37 -19.32 -13.92 10.13
C HIS A 37 -18.77 -14.22 8.73
N GLY A 38 -17.47 -14.46 8.59
CA GLY A 38 -16.83 -14.66 7.29
C GLY A 38 -16.72 -13.37 6.45
N ASP A 39 -16.91 -12.20 7.07
CA ASP A 39 -16.77 -10.91 6.42
C ASP A 39 -15.30 -10.58 6.17
N LEU A 40 -14.93 -10.34 4.91
CA LEU A 40 -13.54 -10.07 4.51
C LEU A 40 -13.11 -8.61 4.80
N GLY A 41 -14.01 -7.79 5.33
CA GLY A 41 -13.75 -6.39 5.65
C GLY A 41 -13.98 -5.44 4.48
N GLU A 42 -13.77 -4.16 4.74
CA GLU A 42 -14.08 -3.09 3.78
C GLU A 42 -13.08 -3.06 2.62
N VAL A 43 -13.59 -2.93 1.39
CA VAL A 43 -12.77 -2.57 0.23
C VAL A 43 -12.76 -1.04 0.13
N TRP A 44 -11.71 -0.41 0.67
CA TRP A 44 -11.56 1.04 0.58
C TRP A 44 -11.58 1.54 -0.87
N PHE A 45 -12.31 2.62 -1.13
CA PHE A 45 -12.67 3.14 -2.46
C PHE A 45 -13.56 2.23 -3.32
N GLY A 46 -14.05 1.12 -2.77
CA GLY A 46 -15.03 0.23 -3.39
C GLY A 46 -14.42 -0.82 -4.32
N GLN A 47 -15.23 -1.85 -4.61
CA GLN A 47 -14.82 -2.98 -5.46
C GLN A 47 -14.53 -2.55 -6.90
N ASP A 48 -15.28 -1.59 -7.45
CA ASP A 48 -15.11 -1.14 -8.83
C ASP A 48 -13.72 -0.53 -9.09
N VAL A 49 -13.22 0.26 -8.12
CA VAL A 49 -11.86 0.82 -8.15
C VAL A 49 -10.83 -0.31 -8.09
N MET A 50 -11.01 -1.26 -7.19
CA MET A 50 -10.11 -2.43 -7.09
C MET A 50 -10.06 -3.21 -8.40
N GLN A 51 -11.21 -3.50 -9.02
CA GLN A 51 -11.26 -4.24 -10.29
C GLN A 51 -10.62 -3.46 -11.45
N THR A 52 -10.82 -2.13 -11.47
CA THR A 52 -10.16 -1.25 -12.45
C THR A 52 -8.64 -1.29 -12.28
N MET A 53 -8.14 -1.24 -11.04
CA MET A 53 -6.70 -1.36 -10.74
C MET A 53 -6.16 -2.73 -11.17
N VAL A 54 -6.87 -3.82 -10.86
CA VAL A 54 -6.47 -5.18 -11.25
C VAL A 54 -6.32 -5.29 -12.76
N SER A 55 -7.33 -4.86 -13.52
CA SER A 55 -7.28 -4.88 -15.00
C SER A 55 -6.12 -4.04 -15.54
N PHE A 56 -5.93 -2.83 -15.00
CA PHE A 56 -4.86 -1.94 -15.43
C PHE A 56 -3.46 -2.53 -15.16
N ILE A 57 -3.25 -3.10 -13.97
CA ILE A 57 -1.98 -3.74 -13.59
C ILE A 57 -1.72 -4.92 -14.52
N ASP A 58 -2.75 -5.73 -14.79
CA ASP A 58 -2.62 -6.91 -15.65
C ASP A 58 -2.24 -6.54 -17.09
N ASP A 59 -2.97 -5.60 -17.69
CA ASP A 59 -2.71 -5.11 -19.04
C ASP A 59 -1.31 -4.49 -19.14
N MET A 60 -0.94 -3.66 -18.16
CA MET A 60 0.35 -2.96 -18.14
C MET A 60 1.52 -3.95 -18.00
N LEU A 61 1.43 -4.94 -17.11
CA LEU A 61 2.48 -5.93 -16.92
C LEU A 61 2.61 -6.86 -18.12
N LYS A 62 1.49 -7.32 -18.70
CA LYS A 62 1.50 -8.13 -19.94
C LYS A 62 2.09 -7.35 -21.11
N ALA A 63 1.73 -6.08 -21.27
CA ALA A 63 2.28 -5.23 -22.34
C ALA A 63 3.80 -5.03 -22.21
N ARG A 64 4.33 -4.89 -20.99
CA ARG A 64 5.76 -4.64 -20.76
C ARG A 64 6.62 -5.89 -20.70
N HIS A 65 6.06 -7.01 -20.24
CA HIS A 65 6.83 -8.21 -19.90
C HIS A 65 6.35 -9.49 -20.59
N GLY A 66 5.26 -9.44 -21.35
CA GLY A 66 4.73 -10.58 -22.09
C GLY A 66 4.51 -11.81 -21.20
N SER A 67 5.09 -12.94 -21.61
CA SER A 67 5.01 -14.21 -20.87
C SER A 67 5.64 -14.16 -19.48
N GLU A 68 6.48 -13.19 -19.18
CA GLU A 68 7.15 -13.09 -17.89
C GLU A 68 6.37 -12.26 -16.84
N ALA A 69 5.26 -11.63 -17.24
CA ALA A 69 4.45 -10.74 -16.40
C ALA A 69 4.10 -11.35 -15.03
N ALA A 70 3.65 -12.61 -15.00
CA ALA A 70 3.24 -13.32 -13.78
C ALA A 70 4.36 -13.47 -12.72
N THR A 71 5.62 -13.35 -13.12
CA THR A 71 6.80 -13.53 -12.24
C THR A 71 7.38 -12.21 -11.74
N ARG A 72 6.81 -11.07 -12.13
CA ARG A 72 7.24 -9.74 -11.68
C ARG A 72 6.84 -9.52 -10.22
N GLN A 73 7.71 -8.84 -9.47
CA GLN A 73 7.45 -8.49 -8.08
C GLN A 73 6.45 -7.34 -7.99
N ILE A 74 5.36 -7.52 -7.26
CA ILE A 74 4.32 -6.51 -7.01
C ILE A 74 4.26 -6.26 -5.51
N LEU A 75 4.31 -4.99 -5.12
CA LEU A 75 4.11 -4.54 -3.75
C LEU A 75 2.77 -3.79 -3.65
N ASP A 76 1.95 -4.14 -2.67
CA ASP A 76 0.76 -3.38 -2.27
C ASP A 76 1.01 -2.70 -0.92
N VAL A 77 0.98 -1.37 -0.93
CA VAL A 77 1.32 -0.51 0.20
C VAL A 77 0.07 -0.11 0.97
N GLY A 78 0.08 -0.32 2.28
CA GLY A 78 -1.12 -0.21 3.11
C GLY A 78 -2.15 -1.24 2.69
N THR A 79 -1.71 -2.50 2.64
CA THR A 79 -2.47 -3.60 2.03
C THR A 79 -3.78 -3.90 2.74
N GLY A 80 -3.95 -3.46 4.00
CA GLY A 80 -5.17 -3.63 4.76
C GLY A 80 -5.57 -5.10 4.89
N ASN A 81 -6.62 -5.52 4.19
CA ASN A 81 -7.11 -6.89 4.15
C ASN A 81 -6.57 -7.75 2.99
N ALA A 82 -5.64 -7.21 2.19
CA ALA A 82 -4.97 -7.87 1.06
C ALA A 82 -5.87 -8.37 -0.08
N LEU A 83 -7.11 -7.86 -0.19
CA LEU A 83 -8.04 -8.28 -1.24
C LEU A 83 -7.54 -7.96 -2.66
N LEU A 84 -6.83 -6.83 -2.85
CA LEU A 84 -6.22 -6.49 -4.14
C LEU A 84 -5.20 -7.56 -4.57
N LEU A 85 -4.35 -8.00 -3.63
CA LEU A 85 -3.35 -9.05 -3.89
C LEU A 85 -4.01 -10.40 -4.20
N LEU A 86 -5.14 -10.71 -3.56
CA LEU A 86 -5.89 -11.94 -3.85
C LEU A 86 -6.46 -11.94 -5.27
N GLU A 87 -6.98 -10.82 -5.77
CA GLU A 87 -7.42 -10.72 -7.16
C GLU A 87 -6.26 -10.91 -8.14
N LEU A 88 -5.09 -10.30 -7.86
CA LEU A 88 -3.88 -10.51 -8.67
C LEU A 88 -3.40 -11.97 -8.61
N ALA A 89 -3.47 -12.62 -7.45
CA ALA A 89 -3.11 -14.04 -7.31
C ALA A 89 -4.02 -14.94 -8.17
N ARG A 90 -5.34 -14.64 -8.22
CA ARG A 90 -6.30 -15.35 -9.08
C ARG A 90 -6.02 -15.19 -10.57
N LEU A 91 -5.39 -14.09 -10.99
CA LEU A 91 -4.90 -13.91 -12.36
C LEU A 91 -3.57 -14.63 -12.64
N GLY A 92 -2.96 -15.27 -11.63
CA GLY A 92 -1.74 -16.07 -11.76
C GLY A 92 -0.45 -15.33 -11.43
N TYR A 93 -0.51 -14.13 -10.85
CA TYR A 93 0.70 -13.43 -10.36
C TYR A 93 1.28 -14.14 -9.12
N GLN A 94 2.60 -14.35 -9.12
CA GLN A 94 3.25 -15.26 -8.16
C GLN A 94 4.08 -14.55 -7.09
N LYS A 95 4.60 -13.34 -7.37
CA LYS A 95 5.48 -12.60 -6.46
C LYS A 95 4.77 -11.38 -5.88
N LEU A 96 3.83 -11.66 -4.99
CA LEU A 96 2.95 -10.68 -4.37
C LEU A 96 3.41 -10.39 -2.94
N THR A 97 3.63 -9.13 -2.63
CA THR A 97 3.94 -8.66 -1.27
C THR A 97 2.94 -7.61 -0.84
N GLY A 98 2.33 -7.78 0.33
CA GLY A 98 1.51 -6.77 0.99
C GLY A 98 2.22 -6.24 2.22
N THR A 99 2.26 -4.91 2.36
CA THR A 99 2.81 -4.25 3.54
C THR A 99 1.80 -3.35 4.21
N ASP A 100 1.83 -3.30 5.54
CA ASP A 100 1.06 -2.35 6.35
C ASP A 100 1.81 -2.06 7.66
N TYR A 101 1.72 -0.83 8.17
CA TYR A 101 2.33 -0.52 9.47
C TYR A 101 1.59 -1.22 10.62
N SER A 102 0.31 -1.57 10.40
CA SER A 102 -0.61 -2.12 11.39
C SER A 102 -0.43 -3.63 11.51
N GLN A 103 -0.07 -4.10 12.71
CA GLN A 103 0.03 -5.55 12.95
C GLN A 103 -1.35 -6.21 12.84
N ALA A 104 -2.42 -5.48 13.18
CA ALA A 104 -3.79 -5.96 13.03
C ALA A 104 -4.18 -6.14 11.55
N SER A 105 -3.72 -5.26 10.65
CA SER A 105 -3.90 -5.44 9.19
C SER A 105 -3.21 -6.73 8.74
N ILE A 106 -1.94 -6.92 9.11
CA ILE A 106 -1.19 -8.12 8.72
C ILE A 106 -1.85 -9.40 9.25
N ALA A 107 -2.39 -9.37 10.47
CA ALA A 107 -3.15 -10.49 11.02
C ALA A 107 -4.47 -10.75 10.25
N LEU A 108 -5.21 -9.70 9.89
CA LEU A 108 -6.42 -9.78 9.09
C LEU A 108 -6.14 -10.35 7.70
N ALA A 109 -5.21 -9.73 6.96
CA ALA A 109 -4.78 -10.18 5.66
C ALA A 109 -4.30 -11.64 5.70
N GLY A 110 -3.51 -12.02 6.72
CA GLY A 110 -3.03 -13.39 6.90
C GLY A 110 -4.17 -14.40 7.05
N ALA A 111 -5.18 -14.07 7.87
CA ALA A 111 -6.35 -14.93 8.03
C ALA A 111 -7.15 -15.09 6.73
N ILE A 112 -7.35 -14.01 5.98
CA ILE A 112 -8.07 -14.04 4.70
C ILE A 112 -7.28 -14.85 3.66
N VAL A 113 -5.99 -14.57 3.51
CA VAL A 113 -5.12 -15.28 2.56
C VAL A 113 -5.08 -16.77 2.85
N GLN A 114 -5.05 -17.16 4.14
CA GLN A 114 -5.15 -18.55 4.55
C GLN A 114 -6.51 -19.17 4.20
N GLN A 115 -7.62 -18.48 4.47
CA GLN A 115 -8.96 -18.94 4.15
C GLN A 115 -9.19 -19.09 2.63
N GLN A 116 -8.52 -18.27 1.82
CA GLN A 116 -8.58 -18.28 0.35
C GLN A 116 -7.52 -19.20 -0.29
N GLU A 117 -6.75 -19.93 0.52
CA GLU A 117 -5.71 -20.87 0.08
C GLU A 117 -4.59 -20.21 -0.77
N GLN A 118 -4.32 -18.91 -0.59
CA GLN A 118 -3.32 -18.14 -1.35
C GLN A 118 -2.00 -17.93 -0.58
N LEU A 119 -1.44 -19.00 -0.02
CA LEU A 119 -0.29 -18.94 0.89
C LEU A 119 1.03 -18.41 0.27
N GLY A 120 1.06 -18.15 -1.05
CA GLY A 120 2.19 -17.54 -1.74
C GLY A 120 2.31 -16.02 -1.57
N ILE A 121 1.29 -15.36 -1.03
CA ILE A 121 1.33 -13.91 -0.77
C ILE A 121 2.19 -13.65 0.48
N ARG A 122 3.27 -12.86 0.31
CA ARG A 122 4.12 -12.42 1.42
C ARG A 122 3.47 -11.22 2.11
N LEU A 123 3.24 -11.30 3.42
CA LEU A 123 2.73 -10.20 4.22
C LEU A 123 3.81 -9.71 5.20
N VAL A 124 4.03 -8.40 5.25
CA VAL A 124 5.10 -7.79 6.06
C VAL A 124 4.54 -6.63 6.87
N GLN A 125 4.77 -6.63 8.18
CA GLN A 125 4.55 -5.42 8.96
C GLN A 125 5.71 -4.46 8.70
N ASP A 126 5.43 -3.34 8.06
CA ASP A 126 6.44 -2.33 7.73
C ASP A 126 5.77 -0.96 7.56
N ASP A 127 6.41 0.08 8.09
CA ASP A 127 5.93 1.46 7.95
C ASP A 127 6.62 2.08 6.73
N LEU A 128 5.86 2.34 5.67
CA LEU A 128 6.44 2.85 4.42
C LEU A 128 7.23 4.16 4.63
N LEU A 129 6.82 5.01 5.57
CA LEU A 129 7.51 6.29 5.84
C LEU A 129 8.93 6.08 6.36
N HIS A 130 9.20 4.91 6.94
CA HIS A 130 10.48 4.46 7.46
C HIS A 130 10.75 3.01 7.06
N THR A 131 10.51 2.69 5.79
CA THR A 131 10.50 1.30 5.31
C THR A 131 11.84 0.62 5.50
N GLN A 132 11.78 -0.64 5.93
CA GLN A 132 12.92 -1.53 6.06
C GLN A 132 12.99 -2.53 4.89
N LEU A 133 12.07 -2.44 3.92
CA LEU A 133 12.08 -3.26 2.73
C LEU A 133 13.29 -2.92 1.84
N THR A 134 14.07 -3.95 1.50
CA THR A 134 15.22 -3.82 0.60
C THR A 134 14.94 -4.40 -0.79
N ASP A 135 13.81 -5.07 -0.96
CA ASP A 135 13.37 -5.63 -2.24
C ASP A 135 13.14 -4.53 -3.29
N ARG A 136 13.03 -4.93 -4.56
CA ARG A 136 12.70 -4.03 -5.68
C ARG A 136 11.54 -4.60 -6.48
N PHE A 137 10.55 -3.76 -6.72
CA PHE A 137 9.26 -4.15 -7.26
C PHE A 137 9.05 -3.55 -8.66
N ALA A 138 8.55 -4.36 -9.58
CA ALA A 138 8.15 -3.88 -10.90
C ALA A 138 6.96 -2.91 -10.80
N VAL A 139 6.09 -3.13 -9.80
CA VAL A 139 4.91 -2.32 -9.52
C VAL A 139 4.80 -2.12 -8.02
N VAL A 140 4.55 -0.88 -7.61
CA VAL A 140 4.13 -0.50 -6.26
C VAL A 140 2.71 0.06 -6.39
N THR A 141 1.75 -0.55 -5.71
CA THR A 141 0.35 -0.14 -5.73
C THR A 141 -0.02 0.58 -4.44
N ASP A 142 -0.91 1.56 -4.58
CA ASP A 142 -1.55 2.27 -3.47
C ASP A 142 -3.04 2.35 -3.77
N LYS A 143 -3.86 2.00 -2.79
CA LYS A 143 -5.31 2.22 -2.84
C LYS A 143 -5.80 2.88 -1.56
N GLY A 144 -5.39 4.12 -1.35
CA GLY A 144 -5.85 4.99 -0.27
C GLY A 144 -4.82 5.29 0.81
N THR A 145 -3.62 4.75 0.70
CA THR A 145 -2.60 4.88 1.75
C THR A 145 -1.99 6.27 1.71
N LEU A 146 -1.75 6.82 0.52
CA LEU A 146 -1.35 8.22 0.34
C LEU A 146 -2.42 9.21 0.81
N ASP A 147 -3.72 8.86 0.69
CA ASP A 147 -4.81 9.66 1.24
C ASP A 147 -4.77 9.67 2.77
N ALA A 148 -4.62 8.51 3.40
CA ALA A 148 -4.46 8.39 4.85
C ALA A 148 -3.23 9.17 5.35
N VAL A 149 -2.08 9.01 4.69
CA VAL A 149 -0.86 9.79 4.94
C VAL A 149 -1.12 11.28 4.81
N GLY A 150 -1.85 11.66 3.78
CA GLY A 150 -2.21 13.03 3.47
C GLY A 150 -3.21 13.68 4.44
N LEU A 151 -3.82 12.88 5.31
CA LEU A 151 -4.76 13.28 6.35
C LEU A 151 -4.13 13.30 7.75
N SER A 152 -2.84 12.95 7.87
CA SER A 152 -2.08 13.01 9.12
C SER A 152 -1.71 14.44 9.52
N ALA A 153 -1.38 14.65 10.79
CA ALA A 153 -0.96 15.98 11.29
C ALA A 153 0.30 16.50 10.59
N GLU A 154 1.20 15.61 10.18
CA GLU A 154 2.45 15.93 9.47
C GLU A 154 2.35 15.65 7.96
N ALA A 155 1.17 15.85 7.36
CA ALA A 155 0.86 15.45 5.98
C ALA A 155 1.91 15.89 4.95
N LEU A 156 2.47 17.11 5.06
CA LEU A 156 3.48 17.59 4.12
C LEU A 156 4.76 16.74 4.13
N VAL A 157 5.28 16.46 5.34
CA VAL A 157 6.48 15.65 5.52
C VAL A 157 6.19 14.20 5.14
N ASN A 158 5.08 13.65 5.62
CA ASN A 158 4.73 12.25 5.38
C ASN A 158 4.47 11.96 3.89
N ARG A 159 3.82 12.87 3.15
CA ARG A 159 3.68 12.73 1.68
C ARG A 159 5.02 12.75 0.97
N ARG A 160 6.00 13.49 1.47
CA ARG A 160 7.36 13.50 0.91
C ARG A 160 8.05 12.16 1.14
N LEU A 161 8.11 11.70 2.40
CA LEU A 161 8.71 10.41 2.75
C LEU A 161 8.06 9.24 2.01
N TYR A 162 6.72 9.24 1.94
CA TYR A 162 5.96 8.25 1.19
C TYR A 162 6.40 8.17 -0.28
N ARG A 163 6.54 9.32 -0.96
CA ARG A 163 6.94 9.36 -2.37
C ARG A 163 8.38 8.90 -2.58
N GLU A 164 9.29 9.31 -1.70
CA GLU A 164 10.69 8.88 -1.73
C GLU A 164 10.79 7.36 -1.58
N ALA A 165 10.18 6.80 -0.53
CA ALA A 165 10.16 5.36 -0.28
C ALA A 165 9.52 4.56 -1.42
N SER A 166 8.34 4.99 -1.91
CA SER A 166 7.65 4.32 -3.03
C SER A 166 8.46 4.33 -4.31
N THR A 167 9.21 5.42 -4.55
CA THR A 167 10.10 5.54 -5.72
C THR A 167 11.31 4.62 -5.57
N ASP A 168 11.94 4.59 -4.39
CA ASP A 168 13.12 3.77 -4.12
C ASP A 168 12.83 2.27 -4.19
N LEU A 169 11.63 1.85 -3.79
CA LEU A 169 11.16 0.47 -3.90
C LEU A 169 10.80 0.07 -5.34
N SER A 170 10.57 1.03 -6.24
CA SER A 170 10.25 0.79 -7.65
C SER A 170 11.50 0.52 -8.47
N SER A 171 11.55 -0.63 -9.15
CA SER A 171 12.66 -1.02 -10.04
C SER A 171 12.90 -0.05 -11.20
N ASN A 172 11.93 0.84 -11.52
CA ASN A 172 12.05 1.79 -12.62
C ASN A 172 13.05 2.92 -12.35
N TYR A 173 13.38 3.21 -11.08
CA TYR A 173 14.26 4.32 -10.73
C TYR A 173 15.72 4.12 -11.17
N LEU A 174 16.19 2.88 -11.28
CA LEU A 174 17.56 2.59 -11.73
C LEU A 174 17.73 2.69 -13.26
N ASN A 175 16.66 2.47 -14.03
CA ASN A 175 16.73 2.53 -15.49
C ASN A 175 16.67 3.95 -16.06
N SER A 176 16.14 4.93 -15.29
CA SER A 176 16.11 6.34 -15.71
C SER A 176 17.44 7.07 -15.48
N GLN A 177 18.30 6.58 -14.58
CA GLN A 177 19.65 7.12 -14.37
C GLN A 177 20.66 6.60 -15.41
N SER A 178 20.50 5.36 -15.89
CA SER A 178 21.33 4.80 -16.97
C SER A 178 21.05 5.39 -18.36
N ALA A 179 19.91 6.08 -18.54
CA ALA A 179 19.55 6.72 -19.80
C ALA A 179 19.95 8.21 -19.89
N ALA A 180 20.43 8.80 -18.79
CA ALA A 180 20.82 10.21 -18.71
C ALA A 180 22.35 10.44 -18.72
N GLY A 181 23.15 9.39 -18.97
CA GLY A 181 24.61 9.41 -18.86
C GLY A 181 25.41 9.47 -20.17
N ASP A 182 24.77 9.37 -21.34
CA ASP A 182 25.46 9.36 -22.64
C ASP A 182 24.87 10.39 -23.60
N TYR A 183 25.26 11.67 -23.45
CA TYR A 183 25.34 12.66 -24.52
C TYR A 183 26.39 13.72 -24.20
#